data_AF-A0A0M9A3X6-F1
#
_entry.id   AF-A0A0M9A3X6-F1
#
_cell.length_a   1.000
_cell.length_b   1.000
_cell.length_c   1.000
_cell.angle_alpha   90.00
_cell.angle_beta   90.00
_cell.angle_gamma   90.00
#
_symmetry.space_group_name_H-M   'P 1'
#
loop_
_entity.id
_entity.type
_entity.pdbx_description
1 polymer ?
#
loop_
_entity_poly.entity_id
_entity_poly.type
_entity_poly.pdbx_seq_one_letter_code
_entity_poly.pdbx_strand_id
1 'polypeptide(L)'
;MTTEETTEQPPVDDCLKERKWWCFLLSSIFTFLAGLLIVLLWRAFAFLCCRKEPEFAPNDPKQKEQKTSRQGKEFEGTFMTEAKDWAGELISGQTTTGRILVVLVFILSIASLIIYFIDASSEEVERCQQWSNNITQQIDLAFNIFFMVYFFIRFIAASDKLWFMLEMYSFVDYFTIPPSFVSIYLDRTWIGLRFLRALRLMTVPDILQYLNILKTSSSIRLAQLVSIFISVWLTAAGIIHLLENSGDPFEFTNPQQLSYWTCVYFLIVTMSTVGYGDVYCQTVLGRTFLVFFLLVGLAIFASSIPEIIELVGSRSKYSGEYKREHGKRYYYIITSFNPTSFLSINILTYFFLLFFFKYKREHGKRYYYIITSFNPTSFLSINILTYFFLFIFFTFSMYYISLYILPD
;
A
#
# COMPACT_ATOMS: atom_id res chain seq x y z
N MET A 1 -24.32 -38.85 -40.94
CA MET A 1 -23.23 -39.22 -40.02
C MET A 1 -22.21 -38.10 -40.09
N THR A 2 -22.32 -37.18 -39.15
CA THR A 2 -21.36 -36.10 -38.90
C THR A 2 -20.13 -36.71 -38.24
N THR A 3 -18.98 -36.58 -38.86
CA THR A 3 -17.68 -36.95 -38.30
C THR A 3 -17.31 -35.92 -37.23
N GLU A 4 -17.35 -36.33 -35.97
CA GLU A 4 -16.72 -35.60 -34.87
C GLU A 4 -15.20 -35.71 -35.06
N GLU A 5 -14.56 -34.58 -35.40
CA GLU A 5 -13.13 -34.40 -35.23
C GLU A 5 -12.85 -34.23 -33.74
N THR A 6 -12.50 -35.33 -33.06
CA THR A 6 -11.82 -35.26 -31.77
C THR A 6 -10.40 -34.74 -32.01
N THR A 7 -10.21 -33.44 -31.86
CA THR A 7 -8.88 -32.84 -31.65
C THR A 7 -8.29 -33.43 -30.37
N GLU A 8 -7.43 -34.45 -30.51
CA GLU A 8 -6.54 -34.88 -29.43
C GLU A 8 -5.60 -33.71 -29.10
N GLN A 9 -5.84 -33.08 -27.94
CA GLN A 9 -4.85 -32.19 -27.33
C GLN A 9 -3.58 -33.03 -27.05
N PRO A 10 -2.38 -32.56 -27.41
CA PRO A 10 -1.16 -33.26 -27.03
C PRO A 10 -1.09 -33.36 -25.49
N PRO A 11 -0.48 -34.42 -24.94
CA PRO A 11 -0.47 -34.65 -23.50
C PRO A 11 0.18 -33.45 -22.79
N VAL A 12 -0.54 -32.91 -21.81
CA VAL A 12 -0.19 -31.72 -21.01
C VAL A 12 1.17 -31.86 -20.30
N ASP A 13 1.71 -33.08 -20.22
CA ASP A 13 2.91 -33.43 -19.46
C ASP A 13 4.25 -33.28 -20.19
N ASP A 14 4.29 -33.26 -21.53
CA ASP A 14 5.57 -33.17 -22.25
C ASP A 14 6.22 -31.79 -22.14
N CYS A 15 5.41 -30.75 -22.03
CA CYS A 15 5.90 -29.38 -21.97
C CYS A 15 6.57 -29.06 -20.61
N LEU A 16 6.15 -29.68 -19.52
CA LEU A 16 6.71 -29.45 -18.18
C LEU A 16 7.96 -30.28 -17.88
N LYS A 17 8.38 -31.20 -18.78
CA LYS A 17 9.63 -31.97 -18.64
C LYS A 17 10.86 -31.07 -18.54
N GLU A 18 10.85 -29.95 -19.27
CA GLU A 18 11.86 -28.89 -19.14
C GLU A 18 11.22 -27.60 -18.60
N ARG A 19 11.59 -27.21 -17.39
CA ARG A 19 11.16 -25.94 -16.79
C ARG A 19 11.95 -24.78 -17.41
N LYS A 20 11.25 -23.76 -17.91
CA LYS A 20 11.85 -22.59 -18.60
C LYS A 20 11.81 -21.31 -17.78
N TRP A 21 11.67 -21.39 -16.46
CA TRP A 21 11.69 -20.22 -15.54
C TRP A 21 12.88 -19.27 -15.76
N TRP A 22 14.06 -19.78 -16.13
CA TRP A 22 15.25 -18.98 -16.42
C TRP A 22 15.02 -17.96 -17.54
N CYS A 23 14.23 -18.28 -18.57
CA CYS A 23 13.93 -17.35 -19.67
C CYS A 23 13.19 -16.11 -19.16
N PHE A 24 12.27 -16.29 -18.22
CA PHE A 24 11.51 -15.20 -17.62
C PHE A 24 12.39 -14.31 -16.74
N LEU A 25 13.24 -14.90 -15.88
CA LEU A 25 14.18 -14.11 -15.08
C LEU A 25 15.21 -13.38 -15.94
N LEU A 26 15.76 -14.05 -16.95
CA LEU A 26 16.75 -13.47 -17.84
C LEU A 26 16.18 -12.28 -18.62
N SER A 27 14.90 -12.30 -18.97
CA SER A 27 14.23 -11.13 -19.56
C SER A 27 14.18 -9.91 -18.62
N SER A 28 13.97 -10.14 -17.32
CA SER A 28 13.94 -9.08 -16.31
C SER A 28 15.34 -8.51 -16.07
N ILE A 29 16.35 -9.39 -15.95
CA ILE A 29 17.75 -9.00 -15.76
C ILE A 29 18.27 -8.25 -16.99
N PHE A 30 17.99 -8.76 -18.20
CA PHE A 30 18.41 -8.12 -19.45
C PHE A 30 17.81 -6.74 -19.61
N THR A 31 16.51 -6.56 -19.34
CA THR A 31 15.86 -5.25 -19.45
C THR A 31 16.43 -4.24 -18.45
N PHE A 32 16.70 -4.66 -17.21
CA PHE A 32 17.39 -3.83 -16.22
C PHE A 32 18.79 -3.42 -16.68
N LEU A 33 19.62 -4.38 -17.10
CA LEU A 33 21.00 -4.12 -17.55
C LEU A 33 21.04 -3.28 -18.82
N ALA A 34 20.18 -3.55 -19.80
CA ALA A 34 20.06 -2.77 -21.02
C ALA A 34 19.66 -1.32 -20.72
N GLY A 35 18.66 -1.11 -19.85
CA GLY A 35 18.25 0.23 -19.42
C GLY A 35 19.39 0.98 -18.71
N LEU A 36 20.12 0.31 -17.82
CA LEU A 36 21.27 0.89 -17.12
C LEU A 36 22.39 1.26 -18.10
N LEU A 37 22.72 0.38 -19.05
CA LEU A 37 23.70 0.66 -20.10
C LEU A 37 23.29 1.85 -20.97
N ILE A 38 22.03 1.94 -21.38
CA ILE A 38 21.53 3.08 -22.18
C ILE A 38 21.72 4.39 -21.41
N VAL A 39 21.38 4.44 -20.12
CA VAL A 39 21.56 5.65 -19.30
C VAL A 39 23.04 5.98 -19.09
N LEU A 40 23.89 4.98 -18.88
CA LEU A 40 25.34 5.19 -18.75
C LEU A 40 25.97 5.67 -20.06
N LEU A 41 25.59 5.09 -21.19
CA LEU A 41 26.04 5.51 -22.52
C LEU A 41 25.57 6.94 -22.82
N TRP A 42 24.32 7.29 -22.47
CA TRP A 42 23.82 8.65 -22.60
C TRP A 42 24.63 9.63 -21.74
N ARG A 43 24.91 9.29 -20.48
CA ARG A 43 25.74 10.11 -19.58
C ARG A 43 27.19 10.24 -20.10
N ALA A 44 27.77 9.15 -20.59
CA ALA A 44 29.12 9.15 -21.17
C ALA A 44 29.18 9.99 -22.44
N PHE A 45 28.17 9.89 -23.31
CA PHE A 45 28.05 10.71 -24.52
C PHE A 45 27.90 12.19 -24.19
N ALA A 46 27.04 12.54 -23.23
CA ALA A 46 26.89 13.91 -22.74
C ALA A 46 28.21 14.44 -22.16
N PHE A 47 28.94 13.64 -21.40
CA PHE A 47 30.24 14.01 -20.85
C PHE A 47 31.31 14.20 -21.94
N LEU A 48 31.34 13.33 -22.95
CA LEU A 48 32.28 13.42 -24.07
C LEU A 48 31.98 14.61 -24.98
N CYS A 49 30.70 14.89 -25.26
CA CYS A 49 30.28 16.04 -26.08
C CYS A 49 30.44 17.39 -25.37
N CYS A 50 30.47 17.43 -24.04
CA CYS A 50 30.71 18.64 -23.25
C CYS A 50 32.21 18.85 -22.89
N ARG A 51 33.12 17.97 -23.33
CA ARG A 51 34.55 18.12 -23.06
C ARG A 51 35.22 19.06 -24.06
N LYS A 52 35.30 20.33 -23.65
CA LYS A 52 36.12 21.44 -24.21
C LYS A 52 35.89 21.75 -25.69
N GLU A 53 35.09 22.78 -25.96
CA GLU A 53 35.24 23.50 -27.22
C GLU A 53 36.51 24.37 -27.18
N PRO A 54 37.39 24.30 -28.18
CA PRO A 54 38.46 25.29 -28.33
C PRO A 54 37.85 26.65 -28.70
N GLU A 55 38.28 27.73 -28.04
CA GLU A 55 37.92 29.09 -28.44
C GLU A 55 38.47 29.37 -29.84
N PHE A 56 37.58 29.47 -30.83
CA PHE A 56 37.93 29.89 -32.19
C PHE A 56 37.93 31.43 -32.29
N ALA A 57 38.88 31.98 -33.05
CA ALA A 57 39.00 33.42 -33.29
C ALA A 57 37.76 34.02 -33.99
N PRO A 58 37.49 35.33 -33.85
CA PRO A 58 36.32 35.95 -34.45
C PRO A 58 36.44 35.88 -35.98
N ASN A 59 35.47 35.26 -36.66
CA ASN A 59 35.33 35.08 -38.13
C ASN A 59 35.79 33.74 -38.76
N ASP A 60 36.08 32.70 -37.97
CA ASP A 60 36.37 31.37 -38.54
C ASP A 60 35.08 30.75 -39.15
N PRO A 61 35.06 30.25 -40.40
CA PRO A 61 33.86 29.61 -40.99
C PRO A 61 33.32 28.43 -40.17
N LYS A 62 34.19 27.77 -39.38
CA LYS A 62 33.80 26.72 -38.42
C LYS A 62 32.87 27.21 -37.31
N GLN A 63 32.88 28.51 -37.01
CA GLN A 63 32.01 29.13 -36.01
C GLN A 63 30.54 29.20 -36.49
N LYS A 64 30.31 29.28 -37.81
CA LYS A 64 28.95 29.17 -38.38
C LYS A 64 28.42 27.74 -38.27
N GLU A 65 29.23 26.74 -38.61
CA GLU A 65 28.85 25.31 -38.45
C GLU A 65 28.59 24.94 -36.99
N GLN A 66 29.36 25.50 -36.06
CA GLN A 66 29.18 25.33 -34.61
C GLN A 66 27.88 25.99 -34.11
N LYS A 67 27.45 27.12 -34.70
CA LYS A 67 26.15 27.75 -34.39
C LYS A 67 24.97 26.92 -34.93
N THR A 68 25.07 26.36 -36.14
CA THR A 68 23.99 25.51 -36.70
C THR A 68 23.85 24.20 -35.91
N SER A 69 24.95 23.60 -35.48
CA SER A 69 24.95 22.40 -34.63
C SER A 69 24.51 22.69 -33.18
N ARG A 70 24.75 23.90 -32.66
CA ARG A 70 24.14 24.38 -31.40
C ARG A 70 22.63 24.57 -31.53
N GLN A 71 22.13 25.15 -32.63
CA GLN A 71 20.67 25.27 -32.86
C GLN A 71 19.96 23.92 -32.93
N GLY A 72 20.57 22.91 -33.55
CA GLY A 72 20.02 21.54 -33.56
C GLY A 72 19.96 20.90 -32.17
N LYS A 73 21.03 21.06 -31.36
CA LYS A 73 21.08 20.57 -29.97
C LYS A 73 20.14 21.36 -29.02
N GLU A 74 19.93 22.64 -29.29
CA GLU A 74 19.01 23.50 -28.55
C GLU A 74 17.54 23.11 -28.83
N PHE A 75 17.22 22.75 -30.07
CA PHE A 75 15.89 22.22 -30.43
C PHE A 75 15.61 20.85 -29.78
N GLU A 76 16.55 19.89 -29.80
CA GLU A 76 16.40 18.61 -29.07
C GLU A 76 16.30 18.82 -27.55
N GLY A 77 17.09 19.75 -27.00
CA GLY A 77 17.01 20.14 -25.60
C GLY A 77 15.64 20.68 -25.22
N THR A 78 15.04 21.52 -26.08
CA THR A 78 13.72 22.13 -25.87
C THR A 78 12.61 21.09 -25.84
N PHE A 79 12.62 20.13 -26.78
CA PHE A 79 11.62 19.04 -26.80
C PHE A 79 11.73 18.15 -25.56
N MET A 80 12.94 17.80 -25.14
CA MET A 80 13.15 16.95 -23.96
C MET A 80 12.77 17.65 -22.66
N THR A 81 12.97 18.97 -22.55
CA THR A 81 12.48 19.76 -21.42
C THR A 81 10.96 19.84 -21.40
N GLU A 82 10.31 20.07 -22.53
CA GLU A 82 8.85 20.11 -22.63
C GLU A 82 8.21 18.76 -22.27
N ALA A 83 8.77 17.66 -22.78
CA ALA A 83 8.31 16.31 -22.44
C ALA A 83 8.50 15.99 -20.95
N LYS A 84 9.59 16.45 -20.34
CA LYS A 84 9.84 16.28 -18.89
C LYS A 84 8.82 17.04 -18.06
N ASP A 85 8.53 18.29 -18.43
CA ASP A 85 7.57 19.13 -17.72
C ASP A 85 6.15 18.58 -17.83
N TRP A 86 5.75 18.16 -19.04
CA TRP A 86 4.47 17.49 -19.29
C TRP A 86 4.33 16.19 -18.47
N ALA A 87 5.36 15.33 -18.47
CA ALA A 87 5.35 14.10 -17.68
C ALA A 87 5.32 14.39 -16.18
N GLY A 88 6.03 15.41 -15.71
CA GLY A 88 6.01 15.88 -14.33
C GLY A 88 4.63 16.39 -13.91
N GLU A 89 3.92 17.10 -14.78
CA GLU A 89 2.55 17.57 -14.54
C GLU A 89 1.55 16.41 -14.42
N LEU A 90 1.71 15.37 -15.24
CA LEU A 90 0.87 14.16 -15.15
C LEU A 90 1.06 13.39 -13.83
N ILE A 91 2.30 13.25 -13.36
CA ILE A 91 2.61 12.50 -12.12
C ILE A 91 2.27 13.31 -10.88
N SER A 92 2.58 14.62 -10.88
CA SER A 92 2.21 15.52 -9.79
C SER A 92 0.70 15.65 -9.66
N GLY A 93 -0.01 15.41 -10.76
CA GLY A 93 -1.45 15.29 -10.78
C GLY A 93 -2.18 16.59 -10.47
N GLN A 94 -1.53 17.72 -10.73
CA GLN A 94 -2.19 19.03 -10.59
C GLN A 94 -3.32 19.19 -11.62
N THR A 95 -3.16 18.54 -12.79
CA THR A 95 -4.17 18.49 -13.86
C THR A 95 -5.26 17.45 -13.61
N THR A 96 -6.41 17.66 -14.24
CA THR A 96 -7.50 16.67 -14.29
C THR A 96 -7.04 15.36 -14.94
N THR A 97 -6.22 15.44 -15.99
CA THR A 97 -5.64 14.27 -16.66
C THR A 97 -4.71 13.48 -15.73
N GLY A 98 -3.84 14.17 -14.98
CA GLY A 98 -2.99 13.52 -13.99
C GLY A 98 -3.79 12.87 -12.85
N ARG A 99 -4.88 13.50 -12.39
CA ARG A 99 -5.82 12.88 -11.41
C ARG A 99 -6.38 11.57 -11.93
N ILE A 100 -6.87 11.57 -13.16
CA ILE A 100 -7.41 10.37 -13.80
C ILE A 100 -6.33 9.29 -13.91
N LEU A 101 -5.11 9.66 -14.34
CA LEU A 101 -3.99 8.73 -14.45
C LEU A 101 -3.67 8.08 -13.10
N VAL A 102 -3.56 8.87 -12.03
CA VAL A 102 -3.23 8.37 -10.68
C VAL A 102 -4.32 7.44 -10.13
N VAL A 103 -5.60 7.80 -10.28
CA VAL A 103 -6.73 6.94 -9.88
C VAL A 103 -6.72 5.64 -10.68
N LEU A 104 -6.45 5.72 -11.98
CA LEU A 104 -6.44 4.57 -12.86
C LEU A 104 -5.28 3.64 -12.54
N VAL A 105 -4.08 4.16 -12.27
CA VAL A 105 -2.93 3.38 -11.77
C VAL A 105 -3.28 2.66 -10.47
N PHE A 106 -3.94 3.35 -9.54
CA PHE A 106 -4.38 2.74 -8.28
C PHE A 106 -5.35 1.57 -8.51
N ILE A 107 -6.42 1.78 -9.27
CA ILE A 107 -7.42 0.73 -9.55
C ILE A 107 -6.79 -0.46 -10.29
N LEU A 108 -5.98 -0.18 -11.32
CA LEU A 108 -5.30 -1.23 -12.08
C LEU A 108 -4.26 -1.98 -11.24
N SER A 109 -3.61 -1.32 -10.28
CA SER A 109 -2.63 -1.99 -9.39
C SER A 109 -3.31 -3.02 -8.50
N ILE A 110 -4.49 -2.68 -7.94
CA ILE A 110 -5.31 -3.60 -7.15
C ILE A 110 -5.84 -4.72 -8.03
N ALA A 111 -6.39 -4.41 -9.21
CA ALA A 111 -6.88 -5.42 -10.14
C ALA A 111 -5.78 -6.40 -10.56
N SER A 112 -4.58 -5.90 -10.87
CA SER A 112 -3.41 -6.71 -11.23
C SER A 112 -2.92 -7.62 -10.08
N LEU A 113 -3.08 -7.19 -8.83
CA LEU A 113 -2.82 -8.01 -7.65
C LEU A 113 -3.89 -9.09 -7.45
N ILE A 114 -5.17 -8.77 -7.68
CA ILE A 114 -6.26 -9.75 -7.62
C ILE A 114 -6.08 -10.84 -8.68
N ILE A 115 -5.68 -10.46 -9.91
CA ILE A 115 -5.34 -11.41 -10.96
C ILE A 115 -4.21 -12.36 -10.51
N TYR A 116 -3.18 -11.81 -9.84
CA TYR A 116 -2.14 -12.65 -9.24
C TYR A 116 -2.70 -13.63 -8.19
N PHE A 117 -3.61 -13.21 -7.31
CA PHE A 117 -4.23 -14.12 -6.33
C PHE A 117 -5.09 -15.21 -6.98
N ILE A 118 -5.77 -14.89 -8.07
CA ILE A 118 -6.55 -15.87 -8.84
C ILE A 118 -5.59 -16.91 -9.47
N ASP A 119 -4.51 -16.45 -10.12
CA ASP A 119 -3.51 -17.36 -10.70
C ASP A 119 -2.81 -18.19 -9.60
N ALA A 120 -2.44 -17.56 -8.48
CA ALA A 120 -1.71 -18.19 -7.37
C ALA A 120 -2.59 -19.06 -6.46
N SER A 121 -3.91 -19.06 -6.69
CA SER A 121 -4.80 -20.03 -6.05
C SER A 121 -4.57 -21.45 -6.57
N SER A 122 -3.97 -21.58 -7.76
CA SER A 122 -3.55 -22.87 -8.28
C SER A 122 -2.23 -23.34 -7.66
N GLU A 123 -2.13 -24.65 -7.44
CA GLU A 123 -1.00 -25.30 -6.76
C GLU A 123 0.25 -25.44 -7.65
N GLU A 124 0.16 -25.07 -8.94
CA GLU A 124 1.23 -25.24 -9.92
C GLU A 124 1.94 -23.91 -10.23
N VAL A 125 3.26 -23.96 -10.33
CA VAL A 125 4.12 -22.78 -10.59
C VAL A 125 4.22 -22.43 -12.07
N GLU A 126 4.19 -23.44 -12.95
CA GLU A 126 4.31 -23.32 -14.40
C GLU A 126 3.18 -24.08 -15.10
N ARG A 127 2.57 -23.46 -16.13
CA ARG A 127 1.55 -24.10 -16.96
C ARG A 127 1.80 -23.83 -18.44
N CYS A 128 1.63 -24.87 -19.24
CA CYS A 128 1.69 -24.77 -20.69
C CYS A 128 0.27 -24.66 -21.25
N GLN A 129 -0.16 -23.43 -21.45
CA GLN A 129 -1.46 -23.13 -22.03
C GLN A 129 -1.29 -22.07 -23.09
N GLN A 130 -1.89 -22.30 -24.25
CA GLN A 130 -1.86 -21.36 -25.34
C GLN A 130 -2.53 -20.03 -24.96
N TRP A 131 -1.90 -18.91 -25.32
CA TRP A 131 -2.34 -17.57 -24.93
C TRP A 131 -3.80 -17.26 -25.31
N SER A 132 -4.27 -17.76 -26.45
CA SER A 132 -5.65 -17.56 -26.92
C SER A 132 -6.71 -18.11 -25.96
N ASN A 133 -6.38 -19.17 -25.22
CA ASN A 133 -7.34 -19.87 -24.36
C ASN A 133 -7.29 -19.36 -22.90
N ASN A 134 -6.30 -18.54 -22.56
CA ASN A 134 -6.09 -18.06 -21.19
C ASN A 134 -6.51 -16.58 -21.06
N ILE A 135 -7.77 -16.37 -20.68
CA ILE A 135 -8.34 -15.03 -20.47
C ILE A 135 -7.56 -14.26 -19.38
N THR A 136 -7.12 -14.94 -18.31
CA THR A 136 -6.38 -14.29 -17.22
C THR A 136 -5.05 -13.72 -17.72
N GLN A 137 -4.34 -14.45 -18.59
CA GLN A 137 -3.10 -13.98 -19.22
C GLN A 137 -3.34 -12.79 -20.17
N GLN A 138 -4.46 -12.76 -20.90
CA GLN A 138 -4.82 -11.65 -21.78
C GLN A 138 -5.09 -10.36 -20.99
N ILE A 139 -5.85 -10.48 -19.89
CA ILE A 139 -6.10 -9.35 -18.97
C ILE A 139 -4.79 -8.89 -18.32
N ASP A 140 -3.95 -9.83 -17.88
CA ASP A 140 -2.66 -9.52 -17.27
C ASP A 140 -1.75 -8.72 -18.21
N LEU A 141 -1.69 -9.14 -19.48
CA LEU A 141 -0.94 -8.43 -20.52
C LEU A 141 -1.46 -7.01 -20.72
N ALA A 142 -2.77 -6.81 -20.78
CA ALA A 142 -3.37 -5.49 -20.95
C ALA A 142 -2.97 -4.54 -19.80
N PHE A 143 -2.96 -5.04 -18.56
CA PHE A 143 -2.47 -4.26 -17.41
C PHE A 143 -0.98 -3.97 -17.50
N ASN A 144 -0.14 -4.93 -17.90
CA ASN A 144 1.30 -4.72 -18.02
C ASN A 144 1.66 -3.74 -19.16
N ILE A 145 0.90 -3.70 -20.26
CA ILE A 145 1.07 -2.67 -21.31
C ILE A 145 0.79 -1.29 -20.73
N PHE A 146 -0.27 -1.13 -19.93
CA PHE A 146 -0.55 0.13 -19.25
C PHE A 146 0.59 0.52 -18.28
N PHE A 147 1.06 -0.42 -17.46
CA PHE A 147 2.18 -0.16 -16.54
C PHE A 147 3.49 0.14 -17.25
N MET A 148 3.71 -0.40 -18.46
CA MET A 148 4.86 -0.07 -19.29
C MET A 148 4.82 1.40 -19.73
N VAL A 149 3.66 1.89 -20.19
CA VAL A 149 3.49 3.31 -20.52
C VAL A 149 3.70 4.17 -19.28
N TYR A 150 3.13 3.78 -18.14
CA TYR A 150 3.32 4.50 -16.87
C TYR A 150 4.78 4.52 -16.42
N PHE A 151 5.53 3.41 -16.59
CA PHE A 151 6.96 3.35 -16.33
C PHE A 151 7.74 4.37 -17.19
N PHE A 152 7.44 4.47 -18.48
CA PHE A 152 8.10 5.45 -19.35
C PHE A 152 7.77 6.91 -18.99
N ILE A 153 6.52 7.20 -18.61
CA ILE A 153 6.14 8.54 -18.11
C ILE A 153 6.98 8.89 -16.87
N ARG A 154 7.09 7.97 -15.91
CA ARG A 154 7.94 8.16 -14.71
C ARG A 154 9.42 8.30 -15.06
N PHE A 155 9.92 7.51 -16.00
CA PHE A 155 11.29 7.60 -16.48
C PHE A 155 11.58 8.97 -17.09
N ILE A 156 10.67 9.54 -17.90
CA ILE A 156 10.84 10.86 -18.53
C ILE A 156 10.79 11.97 -17.49
N ALA A 157 9.89 11.90 -16.51
CA ALA A 157 9.76 12.91 -15.45
C ALA A 157 10.94 12.92 -14.46
N ALA A 158 11.60 11.77 -14.22
CA ALA A 158 12.67 11.65 -13.24
C ALA A 158 13.84 12.62 -13.50
N SER A 159 14.31 13.33 -12.47
CA SER A 159 15.49 14.20 -12.58
C SER A 159 16.77 13.39 -12.76
N ASP A 160 16.96 12.35 -11.94
CA ASP A 160 18.10 11.45 -12.03
C ASP A 160 17.69 10.08 -12.57
N LYS A 161 17.97 9.86 -13.86
CA LYS A 161 17.62 8.61 -14.56
C LYS A 161 18.26 7.37 -13.93
N LEU A 162 19.49 7.46 -13.40
CA LEU A 162 20.15 6.31 -12.75
C LEU A 162 19.51 5.96 -11.40
N TRP A 163 19.19 6.95 -10.58
CA TRP A 163 18.51 6.72 -9.30
C TRP A 163 17.12 6.15 -9.51
N PHE A 164 16.40 6.66 -10.51
CA PHE A 164 15.10 6.11 -10.92
C PHE A 164 15.19 4.63 -11.31
N MET A 165 16.23 4.22 -12.06
CA MET A 165 16.41 2.80 -12.42
C MET A 165 16.69 1.90 -11.21
N LEU A 166 17.21 2.45 -10.10
CA LEU A 166 17.50 1.72 -8.86
C LEU A 166 16.39 1.87 -7.79
N GLU A 167 15.29 2.51 -8.15
CA GLU A 167 14.14 2.69 -7.25
C GLU A 167 13.36 1.38 -7.08
N MET A 168 12.85 1.12 -5.87
CA MET A 168 12.13 -0.12 -5.55
C MET A 168 10.96 -0.38 -6.50
N TYR A 169 10.21 0.66 -6.87
CA TYR A 169 9.06 0.53 -7.78
C TYR A 169 9.47 0.21 -9.22
N SER A 170 10.66 0.66 -9.65
CA SER A 170 11.22 0.31 -10.96
C SER A 170 11.60 -1.17 -10.99
N PHE A 171 12.15 -1.72 -9.88
CA PHE A 171 12.39 -3.16 -9.76
C PHE A 171 11.12 -3.98 -9.89
N VAL A 172 10.01 -3.57 -9.26
CA VAL A 172 8.72 -4.25 -9.42
C VAL A 172 8.31 -4.30 -10.90
N ASP A 173 8.49 -3.22 -11.65
CA ASP A 173 8.17 -3.16 -13.07
C ASP A 173 9.08 -4.07 -13.91
N TYR A 174 10.40 -4.12 -13.64
CA TYR A 174 11.33 -5.02 -14.34
C TYR A 174 11.02 -6.50 -14.14
N PHE A 175 10.54 -6.89 -12.95
CA PHE A 175 10.24 -8.29 -12.66
C PHE A 175 8.82 -8.71 -13.01
N THR A 176 7.94 -7.77 -13.40
CA THR A 176 6.54 -8.07 -13.72
C THR A 176 6.19 -7.83 -15.19
N ILE A 177 6.75 -6.80 -15.83
CA ILE A 177 6.39 -6.40 -17.19
C ILE A 177 7.08 -7.29 -18.25
N PRO A 178 8.42 -7.40 -18.33
CA PRO A 178 9.10 -8.23 -19.33
C PRO A 178 8.69 -9.71 -19.33
N PRO A 179 8.58 -10.40 -18.17
CA PRO A 179 8.11 -11.78 -18.12
C PRO A 179 6.73 -11.99 -18.74
N SER A 180 5.84 -10.99 -18.68
CA SER A 180 4.52 -11.09 -19.29
C SER A 180 4.57 -11.15 -20.82
N PHE A 181 5.49 -10.40 -21.46
CA PHE A 181 5.71 -10.50 -22.90
C PHE A 181 6.36 -11.82 -23.30
N VAL A 182 7.31 -12.31 -22.50
CA VAL A 182 7.94 -13.63 -22.70
C VAL A 182 6.92 -14.76 -22.60
N SER A 183 5.91 -14.63 -21.73
CA SER A 183 4.85 -15.65 -21.57
C SER A 183 4.04 -15.89 -22.84
N ILE A 184 3.90 -14.87 -23.69
CA ILE A 184 3.23 -14.97 -25.00
C ILE A 184 4.16 -15.65 -26.00
N TYR A 185 5.43 -15.24 -26.03
CA TYR A 185 6.42 -15.80 -26.96
C TYR A 185 6.67 -17.29 -26.74
N LEU A 186 6.57 -17.76 -25.49
CA LEU A 186 6.80 -19.16 -25.12
C LEU A 186 5.51 -20.00 -24.96
N ASP A 187 4.32 -19.41 -25.15
CA ASP A 187 3.02 -20.03 -24.85
C ASP A 187 2.99 -20.78 -23.50
N ARG A 188 3.62 -20.16 -22.49
CA ARG A 188 3.78 -20.70 -21.13
C ARG A 188 3.56 -19.62 -20.10
N THR A 189 2.77 -19.92 -19.07
CA THR A 189 2.60 -19.05 -17.91
C THR A 189 3.49 -19.50 -16.76
N TRP A 190 4.14 -18.52 -16.13
CA TRP A 190 4.96 -18.72 -14.94
C TRP A 190 4.54 -17.70 -13.88
N ILE A 191 4.24 -18.19 -12.67
CA ILE A 191 3.81 -17.32 -11.58
C ILE A 191 4.96 -16.46 -11.07
N GLY A 192 6.17 -17.02 -11.01
CA GLY A 192 7.44 -16.37 -10.71
C GLY A 192 7.37 -15.25 -9.67
N LEU A 193 7.88 -14.09 -10.05
CA LEU A 193 7.99 -12.90 -9.20
C LEU A 193 6.75 -11.98 -9.27
N ARG A 194 5.60 -12.47 -9.77
CA ARG A 194 4.37 -11.66 -9.86
C ARG A 194 3.86 -11.18 -8.51
N PHE A 195 4.22 -11.86 -7.41
CA PHE A 195 3.90 -11.43 -6.05
C PHE A 195 4.49 -10.05 -5.69
N LEU A 196 5.54 -9.59 -6.38
CA LEU A 196 6.12 -8.26 -6.17
C LEU A 196 5.12 -7.13 -6.45
N ARG A 197 4.02 -7.41 -7.16
CA ARG A 197 2.90 -6.46 -7.33
C ARG A 197 2.30 -6.02 -5.99
N ALA A 198 2.38 -6.85 -4.95
CA ALA A 198 1.93 -6.47 -3.62
C ALA A 198 2.68 -5.27 -3.05
N LEU A 199 3.95 -5.06 -3.44
CA LEU A 199 4.74 -3.90 -3.05
C LEU A 199 4.17 -2.58 -3.59
N ARG A 200 3.34 -2.60 -4.64
CA ARG A 200 2.65 -1.41 -5.13
C ARG A 200 1.61 -0.89 -4.14
N LEU A 201 1.18 -1.69 -3.16
CA LEU A 201 0.32 -1.19 -2.09
C LEU A 201 1.04 -0.08 -1.29
N MET A 202 2.38 -0.08 -1.21
CA MET A 202 3.13 0.98 -0.51
C MET A 202 2.86 2.39 -1.05
N THR A 203 2.45 2.55 -2.32
CA THR A 203 2.14 3.86 -2.92
C THR A 203 0.71 4.33 -2.65
N VAL A 204 -0.16 3.47 -2.09
CA VAL A 204 -1.57 3.78 -1.84
C VAL A 204 -1.77 5.00 -0.92
N PRO A 205 -1.03 5.16 0.19
CA PRO A 205 -1.16 6.33 1.05
C PRO A 205 -0.85 7.63 0.32
N ASP A 206 0.18 7.64 -0.52
CA ASP A 206 0.58 8.82 -1.31
C ASP A 206 -0.51 9.20 -2.31
N ILE A 207 -1.09 8.19 -2.98
CA ILE A 207 -2.22 8.38 -3.91
C ILE A 207 -3.45 8.92 -3.15
N LEU A 208 -3.78 8.37 -1.99
CA LEU A 208 -4.92 8.83 -1.19
C LEU A 208 -4.73 10.24 -0.64
N GLN A 209 -3.50 10.62 -0.29
CA GLN A 209 -3.15 11.99 0.09
C GLN A 209 -3.34 12.94 -1.10
N TYR A 210 -2.85 12.53 -2.27
CA TYR A 210 -2.98 13.27 -3.50
C TYR A 210 -4.46 13.48 -3.92
N LEU A 211 -5.32 12.49 -3.69
CA LEU A 211 -6.77 12.59 -3.91
C LEU A 211 -7.52 13.40 -2.84
N ASN A 212 -6.82 14.01 -1.88
CA ASN A 212 -7.39 14.74 -0.74
C ASN A 212 -8.37 13.90 0.12
N ILE A 213 -8.21 12.57 0.12
CA ILE A 213 -9.01 11.64 0.96
C ILE A 213 -8.44 11.62 2.37
N LEU A 214 -7.11 11.52 2.50
CA LEU A 214 -6.40 11.57 3.77
C LEU A 214 -5.95 13.01 4.05
N LYS A 215 -6.64 13.69 4.98
CA LYS A 215 -6.39 15.11 5.30
C LYS A 215 -5.52 15.31 6.53
N THR A 216 -5.58 14.37 7.48
CA THR A 216 -4.90 14.49 8.78
C THR A 216 -3.57 13.73 8.75
N SER A 217 -2.52 14.31 9.31
CA SER A 217 -1.19 13.67 9.43
C SER A 217 -1.25 12.30 10.10
N SER A 218 -2.06 12.14 11.15
CA SER A 218 -2.29 10.86 11.83
C SER A 218 -2.91 9.80 10.91
N SER A 219 -3.85 10.19 10.04
CA SER A 219 -4.50 9.28 9.09
C SER A 219 -3.57 8.86 7.96
N ILE A 220 -2.71 9.78 7.50
CA ILE A 220 -1.69 9.51 6.48
C ILE A 220 -0.66 8.53 7.06
N ARG A 221 -0.16 8.80 8.28
CA ARG A 221 0.79 7.93 8.97
C ARG A 221 0.22 6.53 9.21
N LEU A 222 -1.03 6.44 9.67
CA LEU A 222 -1.72 5.16 9.85
C LEU A 222 -1.83 4.38 8.54
N ALA A 223 -2.27 5.04 7.46
CA ALA A 223 -2.37 4.41 6.15
C ALA A 223 -1.00 3.93 5.64
N GLN A 224 0.06 4.72 5.85
CA GLN A 224 1.44 4.33 5.51
C GLN A 224 1.89 3.07 6.24
N LEU A 225 1.74 3.02 7.57
CA LEU A 225 2.13 1.86 8.36
C LEU A 225 1.35 0.61 7.95
N VAL A 226 0.02 0.72 7.82
CA VAL A 226 -0.85 -0.40 7.43
C VAL A 226 -0.48 -0.90 6.03
N SER A 227 -0.24 0.01 5.08
CA SER A 227 0.07 -0.38 3.71
C SER A 227 1.45 -1.03 3.59
N ILE A 228 2.46 -0.51 4.30
CA ILE A 228 3.79 -1.13 4.37
C ILE A 228 3.69 -2.52 5.01
N PHE A 229 2.94 -2.66 6.11
CA PHE A 229 2.77 -3.94 6.79
C PHE A 229 2.12 -4.98 5.88
N ILE A 230 0.99 -4.66 5.24
CA ILE A 230 0.26 -5.55 4.34
C ILE A 230 1.10 -5.92 3.10
N SER A 231 1.76 -4.93 2.49
CA SER A 231 2.58 -5.16 1.29
C SER A 231 3.77 -6.09 1.54
N VAL A 232 4.52 -5.87 2.62
CA VAL A 232 5.65 -6.73 3.02
C VAL A 232 5.16 -8.14 3.30
N TRP A 233 4.02 -8.27 3.99
CA TRP A 233 3.46 -9.57 4.35
C TRP A 233 3.04 -10.40 3.14
N LEU A 234 2.28 -9.81 2.23
CA LEU A 234 1.83 -10.47 1.01
C LEU A 234 3.01 -10.81 0.11
N THR A 235 4.01 -9.93 0.03
CA THR A 235 5.24 -10.20 -0.72
C THR A 235 6.00 -11.39 -0.12
N ALA A 236 6.16 -11.45 1.20
CA ALA A 236 6.82 -12.56 1.89
C ALA A 236 6.04 -13.88 1.71
N ALA A 237 4.70 -13.84 1.74
CA ALA A 237 3.86 -15.00 1.46
C ALA A 237 4.09 -15.51 0.04
N GLY A 238 4.19 -14.59 -0.93
CA GLY A 238 4.50 -14.92 -2.32
C GLY A 238 5.90 -15.50 -2.52
N ILE A 239 6.90 -15.04 -1.76
CA ILE A 239 8.25 -15.63 -1.77
C ILE A 239 8.19 -17.08 -1.27
N ILE A 240 7.57 -17.32 -0.11
CA ILE A 240 7.45 -18.68 0.44
C ILE A 240 6.66 -19.58 -0.51
N HIS A 241 5.55 -19.09 -1.05
CA HIS A 241 4.75 -19.80 -2.05
C HIS A 241 5.59 -20.18 -3.27
N LEU A 242 6.43 -19.29 -3.78
CA LEU A 242 7.32 -19.60 -4.89
C LEU A 242 8.38 -20.63 -4.50
N LEU A 243 9.04 -20.46 -3.35
CA LEU A 243 10.14 -21.32 -2.92
C LEU A 243 9.67 -22.75 -2.60
N GLU A 244 8.59 -22.91 -1.83
CA GLU A 244 8.06 -24.22 -1.44
C GLU A 244 7.46 -24.98 -2.63
N ASN A 245 6.71 -24.32 -3.51
CA ASN A 245 6.14 -24.98 -4.69
C ASN A 245 7.18 -25.27 -5.78
N SER A 246 8.26 -24.49 -5.85
CA SER A 246 9.34 -24.74 -6.83
C SER A 246 10.22 -25.92 -6.42
N GLY A 247 10.47 -26.10 -5.12
CA GLY A 247 11.40 -27.08 -4.55
C GLY A 247 12.82 -26.54 -4.39
N ASP A 248 13.72 -27.38 -3.86
CA ASP A 248 15.12 -27.04 -3.63
C ASP A 248 15.89 -26.80 -4.94
N PRO A 249 16.91 -25.92 -4.95
CA PRO A 249 17.62 -25.55 -6.16
C PRO A 249 18.37 -26.75 -6.79
N PHE A 250 18.71 -26.61 -8.08
CA PHE A 250 19.44 -27.56 -8.94
C PHE A 250 18.63 -28.80 -9.38
N GLU A 251 17.96 -29.49 -8.46
CA GLU A 251 17.21 -30.72 -8.78
C GLU A 251 15.70 -30.57 -8.59
N PHE A 252 15.22 -29.44 -8.05
CA PHE A 252 13.80 -29.19 -7.75
C PHE A 252 13.16 -30.30 -6.90
N THR A 253 13.96 -30.88 -6.01
CA THR A 253 13.54 -31.92 -5.08
C THR A 253 12.72 -31.31 -3.93
N ASN A 254 11.87 -32.12 -3.31
CA ASN A 254 11.02 -31.73 -2.17
C ASN A 254 10.05 -30.55 -2.45
N PRO A 255 9.34 -30.49 -3.59
CA PRO A 255 8.29 -29.49 -3.76
C PRO A 255 7.14 -29.78 -2.80
N GLN A 256 6.67 -28.75 -2.11
CA GLN A 256 5.51 -28.82 -1.24
C GLN A 256 4.40 -27.96 -1.85
N GLN A 257 3.35 -28.63 -2.34
CA GLN A 257 2.17 -27.97 -2.91
C GLN A 257 1.41 -27.22 -1.82
N LEU A 258 1.66 -25.91 -1.72
CA LEU A 258 1.01 -24.99 -0.81
C LEU A 258 0.25 -23.95 -1.62
N SER A 259 -1.03 -23.75 -1.31
CA SER A 259 -1.77 -22.60 -1.81
C SER A 259 -1.20 -21.29 -1.25
N TYR A 260 -1.29 -20.22 -2.03
CA TYR A 260 -0.86 -18.88 -1.60
C TYR A 260 -1.50 -18.46 -0.27
N TRP A 261 -2.78 -18.75 -0.06
CA TRP A 261 -3.48 -18.39 1.18
C TRP A 261 -3.00 -19.20 2.39
N THR A 262 -2.56 -20.44 2.18
CA THR A 262 -1.92 -21.23 3.23
C THR A 262 -0.58 -20.62 3.64
N CYS A 263 0.18 -20.04 2.70
CA CYS A 263 1.41 -19.31 2.98
C CYS A 263 1.14 -18.00 3.75
N VAL A 264 0.06 -17.28 3.41
CA VAL A 264 -0.39 -16.10 4.17
C VAL A 264 -0.76 -16.49 5.61
N TYR A 265 -1.56 -17.54 5.78
CA TYR A 265 -1.90 -18.08 7.10
C TYR A 265 -0.66 -18.48 7.90
N PHE A 266 0.27 -19.22 7.29
CA PHE A 266 1.53 -19.63 7.90
C PHE A 266 2.34 -18.42 8.41
N LEU A 267 2.46 -17.37 7.61
CA LEU A 267 3.15 -16.15 8.03
C LEU A 267 2.40 -15.41 9.15
N ILE A 268 1.07 -15.40 9.16
CA ILE A 268 0.27 -14.86 10.27
C ILE A 268 0.58 -15.55 11.58
N VAL A 269 0.53 -16.88 11.58
CA VAL A 269 0.79 -17.70 12.77
C VAL A 269 2.23 -17.57 13.25
N THR A 270 3.18 -17.47 12.31
CA THR A 270 4.61 -17.40 12.66
C THR A 270 5.03 -16.00 13.15
N MET A 271 4.57 -14.93 12.50
CA MET A 271 4.87 -13.54 12.91
C MET A 271 4.20 -13.16 14.23
N SER A 272 3.04 -13.74 14.53
CA SER A 272 2.39 -13.60 15.84
C SER A 272 3.04 -14.46 16.94
N THR A 273 4.13 -15.18 16.63
CA THR A 273 4.86 -16.08 17.54
C THR A 273 4.02 -17.23 18.10
N VAL A 274 2.90 -17.57 17.46
CA VAL A 274 2.02 -18.68 17.88
C VAL A 274 2.61 -20.02 17.47
N GLY A 275 2.96 -20.17 16.18
CA GLY A 275 3.68 -21.35 15.67
C GLY A 275 3.00 -22.69 15.93
N TYR A 276 1.78 -22.90 15.40
CA TYR A 276 1.04 -24.16 15.58
C TYR A 276 1.79 -25.41 15.08
N GLY A 277 2.63 -25.26 14.05
CA GLY A 277 3.39 -26.36 13.45
C GLY A 277 2.58 -27.26 12.49
N ASP A 278 1.36 -26.84 12.13
CA ASP A 278 0.50 -27.47 11.13
C ASP A 278 1.01 -27.25 9.71
N VAL A 279 1.52 -26.05 9.42
CA VAL A 279 2.19 -25.69 8.17
C VAL A 279 3.61 -25.21 8.49
N TYR A 280 4.60 -25.67 7.73
CA TYR A 280 5.99 -25.27 7.87
C TYR A 280 6.74 -25.43 6.55
N CYS A 281 7.81 -24.64 6.37
CA CYS A 281 8.70 -24.73 5.20
C CYS A 281 9.56 -26.01 5.25
N GLN A 282 9.51 -26.81 4.19
CA GLN A 282 10.36 -27.99 4.03
C GLN A 282 11.65 -27.68 3.27
N THR A 283 11.57 -26.76 2.29
CA THR A 283 12.72 -26.42 1.45
C THR A 283 13.82 -25.69 2.21
N VAL A 284 15.07 -25.89 1.78
CA VAL A 284 16.25 -25.23 2.36
C VAL A 284 16.17 -23.72 2.13
N LEU A 285 15.75 -23.29 0.94
CA LEU A 285 15.59 -21.87 0.61
C LEU A 285 14.44 -21.24 1.41
N GLY A 286 13.30 -21.92 1.53
CA GLY A 286 12.16 -21.44 2.32
C GLY A 286 12.50 -21.26 3.80
N ARG A 287 13.19 -22.24 4.40
CA ARG A 287 13.69 -22.15 5.78
C ARG A 287 14.70 -21.02 5.97
N THR A 288 15.65 -20.89 5.03
CA THR A 288 16.66 -19.82 5.08
C THR A 288 16.00 -18.45 5.00
N PHE A 289 15.06 -18.26 4.07
CA PHE A 289 14.28 -17.04 3.95
C PHE A 289 13.51 -16.74 5.23
N LEU A 290 12.83 -17.74 5.81
CA LEU A 290 12.04 -17.58 7.02
C LEU A 290 12.89 -17.09 8.21
N VAL A 291 14.11 -17.60 8.39
CA VAL A 291 15.03 -17.15 9.45
C VAL A 291 15.33 -15.66 9.33
N PHE A 292 15.73 -15.20 8.15
CA PHE A 292 15.99 -13.77 7.93
C PHE A 292 14.72 -12.93 8.03
N PHE A 293 13.60 -13.43 7.51
CA PHE A 293 12.32 -12.76 7.56
C PHE A 293 11.83 -12.57 8.99
N LEU A 294 11.98 -13.54 9.88
CA LEU A 294 11.57 -13.41 11.28
C LEU A 294 12.46 -12.43 12.06
N LEU A 295 13.78 -12.39 11.79
CA LEU A 295 14.68 -11.43 12.42
C LEU A 295 14.27 -9.98 12.15
N VAL A 296 13.92 -9.66 10.90
CA VAL A 296 13.49 -8.31 10.51
C VAL A 296 12.02 -8.08 10.82
N GLY A 297 11.18 -9.07 10.53
CA GLY A 297 9.73 -9.01 10.61
C GLY A 297 9.21 -8.84 12.03
N LEU A 298 9.79 -9.54 13.01
CA LEU A 298 9.41 -9.37 14.42
C LEU A 298 9.76 -7.98 14.95
N ALA A 299 10.88 -7.39 14.53
CA ALA A 299 11.24 -6.03 14.90
C ALA A 299 10.24 -5.00 14.35
N ILE A 300 9.87 -5.12 13.08
CA ILE A 300 8.87 -4.26 12.43
C ILE A 300 7.49 -4.46 13.07
N PHE A 301 7.09 -5.70 13.36
CA PHE A 301 5.81 -6.02 13.98
C PHE A 301 5.71 -5.42 15.39
N ALA A 302 6.77 -5.57 16.20
CA ALA A 302 6.83 -5.04 17.56
C ALA A 302 6.76 -3.51 17.62
N SER A 303 7.29 -2.80 16.61
CA SER A 303 7.20 -1.33 16.55
C SER A 303 5.89 -0.82 15.94
N SER A 304 5.40 -1.49 14.89
CA SER A 304 4.28 -0.98 14.08
C SER A 304 2.93 -1.17 14.76
N ILE A 305 2.73 -2.29 15.48
CA ILE A 305 1.44 -2.59 16.11
C ILE A 305 1.07 -1.58 17.21
N PRO A 306 1.97 -1.23 18.17
CA PRO A 306 1.68 -0.20 19.16
C PRO A 306 1.36 1.16 18.53
N GLU A 307 2.13 1.57 17.50
CA GLU A 307 1.91 2.85 16.80
C GLU A 307 0.54 2.87 16.11
N ILE A 308 0.12 1.77 15.47
CA ILE A 308 -1.22 1.63 14.89
C ILE A 308 -2.30 1.75 15.97
N ILE A 309 -2.13 1.07 17.12
CA ILE A 309 -3.10 1.10 18.22
C ILE A 309 -3.23 2.52 18.79
N GLU A 310 -2.13 3.24 18.96
CA GLU A 310 -2.14 4.62 19.45
C GLU A 310 -2.83 5.56 18.45
N LEU A 311 -2.52 5.44 17.16
CA LEU A 311 -3.12 6.26 16.12
C LEU A 311 -4.63 6.01 15.98
N VAL A 312 -5.09 4.77 16.08
CA VAL A 312 -6.51 4.40 16.06
C VAL A 312 -7.21 4.81 17.36
N GLY A 313 -6.53 4.68 18.50
CA GLY A 313 -7.05 4.95 19.84
C GLY A 313 -7.11 6.43 20.22
N SER A 314 -6.48 7.32 19.43
CA SER A 314 -6.44 8.76 19.70
C SER A 314 -7.78 9.49 19.53
N ARG A 315 -8.86 8.81 19.09
CA ARG A 315 -10.22 9.39 19.10
C ARG A 315 -10.68 9.63 20.54
N SER A 316 -11.05 10.87 20.87
CA SER A 316 -11.58 11.18 22.18
C SER A 316 -12.88 10.42 22.44
N LYS A 317 -12.88 9.60 23.48
CA LYS A 317 -13.99 8.72 23.89
C LYS A 317 -15.32 9.44 24.10
N TYR A 318 -15.26 10.75 24.33
CA TYR A 318 -16.41 11.61 24.61
C TYR A 318 -16.66 12.66 23.52
N SER A 319 -16.05 12.53 22.34
CA SER A 319 -16.41 13.33 21.18
C SER A 319 -17.63 12.72 20.49
N GLY A 320 -18.66 13.54 20.31
CA GLY A 320 -19.89 13.18 19.63
C GLY A 320 -20.79 14.40 19.44
N GLU A 321 -21.63 14.37 18.41
CA GLU A 321 -22.66 15.40 18.21
C GLU A 321 -23.96 15.00 18.91
N TYR A 322 -24.57 15.97 19.59
CA TYR A 322 -25.81 15.76 20.30
C TYR A 322 -27.02 15.77 19.37
N LYS A 323 -27.82 14.69 19.38
CA LYS A 323 -29.07 14.58 18.60
C LYS A 323 -30.27 15.13 19.38
N ARG A 324 -30.77 16.29 18.99
CA ARG A 324 -31.95 16.93 19.60
C ARG A 324 -33.23 16.12 19.37
N GLU A 325 -33.81 15.58 20.43
CA GLU A 325 -35.17 15.04 20.39
C GLU A 325 -36.20 16.14 20.73
N HIS A 326 -37.25 16.24 19.92
CA HIS A 326 -38.31 17.25 20.07
C HIS A 326 -39.14 17.00 21.34
N GLY A 327 -39.50 18.08 22.05
CA GLY A 327 -40.39 18.05 23.23
C GLY A 327 -39.70 17.82 24.59
N LYS A 328 -38.37 17.75 24.64
CA LYS A 328 -37.59 17.55 25.88
C LYS A 328 -36.84 18.83 26.26
N ARG A 329 -36.71 19.08 27.58
CA ARG A 329 -35.95 20.22 28.13
C ARG A 329 -34.54 19.77 28.51
N TYR A 330 -33.55 20.52 28.03
CA TYR A 330 -32.12 20.19 28.14
C TYR A 330 -31.39 21.28 28.93
N TYR A 331 -30.43 20.88 29.75
CA TYR A 331 -29.58 21.78 30.54
C TYR A 331 -28.11 21.52 30.22
N TYR A 332 -27.37 22.58 29.94
CA TYR A 332 -25.94 22.54 29.62
C TYR A 332 -25.14 23.02 30.82
N ILE A 333 -24.17 22.22 31.24
CA ILE A 333 -23.22 22.53 32.30
C ILE A 333 -21.86 22.66 31.63
N ILE A 334 -21.39 23.89 31.47
CA ILE A 334 -20.07 24.18 30.92
C ILE A 334 -19.09 24.30 32.09
N THR A 335 -18.07 23.44 32.10
CA THR A 335 -17.03 23.47 33.13
C THR A 335 -15.66 23.72 32.51
N SER A 336 -14.92 24.68 33.07
CA SER A 336 -13.53 24.97 32.68
C SER A 336 -12.51 24.41 33.71
N PHE A 337 -12.94 23.46 34.55
CA PHE A 337 -12.11 22.94 35.63
C PHE A 337 -11.26 21.76 35.16
N ASN A 338 -9.99 21.74 35.55
CA ASN A 338 -9.09 20.60 35.35
C ASN A 338 -9.52 19.43 36.29
N PRO A 339 -10.09 18.33 35.75
CA PRO A 339 -10.71 17.25 36.52
C PRO A 339 -9.70 16.32 37.22
N THR A 340 -8.42 16.69 37.22
CA THR A 340 -7.36 15.97 37.93
C THR A 340 -7.25 16.35 39.41
N SER A 341 -7.77 17.52 39.80
CA SER A 341 -7.69 17.98 41.19
C SER A 341 -8.84 17.42 42.05
N PHE A 342 -8.53 16.86 43.22
CA PHE A 342 -9.52 16.34 44.18
C PHE A 342 -10.60 17.37 44.54
N LEU A 343 -10.22 18.64 44.59
CA LEU A 343 -11.10 19.77 44.87
C LEU A 343 -12.15 19.98 43.76
N SER A 344 -11.75 19.84 42.49
CA SER A 344 -12.68 19.95 41.35
C SER A 344 -13.71 18.82 41.33
N ILE A 345 -13.30 17.60 41.69
CA ILE A 345 -14.20 16.44 41.77
C ILE A 345 -15.22 16.66 42.88
N ASN A 346 -14.80 17.12 44.06
CA ASN A 346 -15.73 17.41 45.15
C ASN A 346 -16.69 18.53 44.78
N ILE A 347 -16.24 19.62 44.16
CA ILE A 347 -17.13 20.70 43.71
C ILE A 347 -18.18 20.17 42.74
N LEU A 348 -17.78 19.35 41.77
CA LEU A 348 -18.71 18.76 40.81
C LEU A 348 -19.70 17.80 41.51
N THR A 349 -19.22 16.98 42.43
CA THR A 349 -20.03 16.06 43.24
C THR A 349 -21.04 16.80 44.11
N TYR A 350 -20.62 17.87 44.81
CA TYR A 350 -21.49 18.72 45.61
C TYR A 350 -22.48 19.49 44.75
N PHE A 351 -22.05 20.01 43.59
CA PHE A 351 -22.94 20.64 42.62
C PHE A 351 -24.02 19.66 42.18
N PHE A 352 -23.66 18.44 41.77
CA PHE A 352 -24.63 17.43 41.38
C PHE A 352 -25.54 17.03 42.53
N LEU A 353 -25.02 16.75 43.73
CA LEU A 353 -25.83 16.41 44.90
C LEU A 353 -26.82 17.53 45.24
N LEU A 354 -26.36 18.77 45.37
CA LEU A 354 -27.21 19.92 45.69
C LEU A 354 -28.22 20.20 44.59
N PHE A 355 -27.81 20.15 43.32
CA PHE A 355 -28.67 20.43 42.19
C PHE A 355 -29.75 19.35 42.02
N PHE A 356 -29.38 18.06 42.09
CA PHE A 356 -30.34 16.95 42.01
C PHE A 356 -31.26 16.86 43.24
N PHE A 357 -30.77 17.14 44.46
CA PHE A 357 -31.64 17.16 45.66
C PHE A 357 -32.57 18.37 45.69
N LYS A 358 -32.09 19.57 45.35
CA LYS A 358 -32.87 20.81 45.45
C LYS A 358 -33.97 20.91 44.39
N TYR A 359 -33.81 20.24 43.24
CA TYR A 359 -34.76 20.33 42.12
C TYR A 359 -35.77 19.17 42.00
N LYS A 360 -35.93 18.35 43.05
CA LYS A 360 -36.93 17.27 43.17
C LYS A 360 -38.39 17.70 42.92
N ARG A 361 -38.69 19.01 42.82
CA ARG A 361 -40.05 19.55 42.95
C ARG A 361 -40.82 19.81 41.65
N GLU A 362 -40.27 19.50 40.47
CA GLU A 362 -41.00 19.72 39.21
C GLU A 362 -40.92 18.52 38.25
N HIS A 363 -42.09 17.96 37.95
CA HIS A 363 -42.28 16.80 37.09
C HIS A 363 -41.76 17.02 35.65
N GLY A 364 -40.82 16.16 35.22
CA GLY A 364 -40.42 16.02 33.81
C GLY A 364 -39.07 15.30 33.65
N LYS A 365 -38.95 14.43 32.63
CA LYS A 365 -37.66 13.83 32.24
C LYS A 365 -36.73 14.94 31.73
N ARG A 366 -35.64 15.22 32.46
CA ARG A 366 -34.64 16.24 32.12
C ARG A 366 -33.32 15.57 31.71
N TYR A 367 -32.67 16.15 30.72
CA TYR A 367 -31.43 15.65 30.14
C TYR A 367 -30.31 16.66 30.42
N TYR A 368 -29.19 16.17 30.94
CA TYR A 368 -28.05 17.00 31.34
C TYR A 368 -26.82 16.69 30.50
N TYR A 369 -26.22 17.75 29.96
CA TYR A 369 -25.00 17.68 29.17
C TYR A 369 -23.89 18.43 29.89
N ILE A 370 -22.78 17.74 30.13
CA ILE A 370 -21.57 18.33 30.67
C ILE A 370 -20.61 18.54 29.51
N ILE A 371 -20.14 19.77 29.37
CA ILE A 371 -19.18 20.19 28.35
C ILE A 371 -17.90 20.60 29.08
N THR A 372 -16.81 19.88 28.84
CA THR A 372 -15.49 20.10 29.46
C THR A 372 -14.39 20.10 28.39
N SER A 373 -13.37 20.93 28.58
CA SER A 373 -12.16 20.98 27.74
C SER A 373 -11.13 19.90 28.10
N PHE A 374 -11.30 19.22 29.24
CA PHE A 374 -10.40 18.16 29.68
C PHE A 374 -11.08 16.79 29.64
N ASN A 375 -10.33 15.76 29.24
CA ASN A 375 -10.75 14.37 29.39
C ASN A 375 -11.00 14.04 30.88
N PRO A 376 -12.17 13.50 31.24
CA PRO A 376 -12.45 13.12 32.62
C PRO A 376 -11.50 12.01 33.05
N THR A 377 -10.97 12.13 34.27
CA THR A 377 -10.19 11.06 34.89
C THR A 377 -11.06 9.82 35.12
N SER A 378 -10.46 8.63 35.18
CA SER A 378 -11.17 7.39 35.48
C SER A 378 -11.99 7.51 36.77
N PHE A 379 -11.46 8.20 37.77
CA PHE A 379 -12.14 8.48 39.04
C PHE A 379 -13.39 9.35 38.88
N LEU A 380 -13.35 10.40 38.05
CA LEU A 380 -14.52 11.22 37.77
C LEU A 380 -15.60 10.43 37.03
N SER A 381 -15.19 9.60 36.06
CA SER A 381 -16.12 8.77 35.29
C SER A 381 -16.86 7.74 36.17
N ILE A 382 -16.14 7.12 37.12
CA ILE A 382 -16.71 6.18 38.10
C ILE A 382 -17.66 6.92 39.05
N ASN A 383 -17.25 8.04 39.62
CA ASN A 383 -18.10 8.81 40.52
C ASN A 383 -19.40 9.25 39.84
N ILE A 384 -19.35 9.79 38.62
CA ILE A 384 -20.56 10.15 37.88
C ILE A 384 -21.50 8.94 37.71
N LEU A 385 -20.96 7.76 37.38
CA LEU A 385 -21.75 6.54 37.22
C LEU A 385 -22.32 6.04 38.56
N THR A 386 -21.52 6.02 39.62
CA THR A 386 -21.89 5.57 40.96
C THR A 386 -22.94 6.48 41.60
N TYR A 387 -22.78 7.80 41.50
CA TYR A 387 -23.78 8.76 42.00
C TYR A 387 -25.06 8.72 41.18
N PHE A 388 -24.98 8.49 39.87
CA PHE A 388 -26.16 8.26 39.04
C PHE A 388 -26.94 7.01 39.47
N PHE A 389 -26.24 5.90 39.75
CA PHE A 389 -26.85 4.67 40.26
C PHE A 389 -27.47 4.85 41.65
N LEU A 390 -26.75 5.48 42.59
CA LEU A 390 -27.27 5.81 43.92
C LEU A 390 -28.50 6.72 43.82
N PHE A 391 -28.49 7.71 42.94
CA PHE A 391 -29.61 8.63 42.76
C PHE A 391 -30.85 7.92 42.17
N ILE A 392 -30.68 7.04 41.18
CA ILE A 392 -31.76 6.20 40.64
C ILE A 392 -32.36 5.30 41.73
N PHE A 393 -31.51 4.65 42.52
CA PHE A 393 -31.93 3.73 43.59
C PHE A 393 -32.76 4.43 44.68
N PHE A 394 -32.46 5.70 44.99
CA PHE A 394 -33.19 6.47 46.01
C PHE A 394 -34.40 7.27 45.49
N THR A 395 -34.57 7.45 44.18
CA THR A 395 -35.61 8.37 43.64
C THR A 395 -36.64 7.75 42.69
N PHE A 396 -36.51 6.49 42.28
CA PHE A 396 -37.46 5.82 41.36
C PHE A 396 -37.80 6.66 40.10
N SER A 397 -36.86 7.50 39.64
CA SER A 397 -37.05 8.37 38.48
C SER A 397 -35.88 8.25 37.50
N MET A 398 -36.19 8.07 36.21
CA MET A 398 -35.21 7.88 35.15
C MET A 398 -34.70 9.22 34.61
N TYR A 399 -33.47 9.59 34.98
CA TYR A 399 -32.72 10.67 34.35
C TYR A 399 -31.71 10.10 33.36
N TYR A 400 -31.32 10.88 32.34
CA TYR A 400 -30.26 10.51 31.40
C TYR A 400 -29.20 11.62 31.41
N ILE A 401 -27.96 11.26 31.74
CA ILE A 401 -26.80 12.15 31.72
C ILE A 401 -25.89 11.68 30.60
N SER A 402 -25.45 12.60 29.74
CA SER A 402 -24.49 12.30 28.69
C SER A 402 -23.33 13.29 28.76
N LEU A 403 -22.11 12.76 28.74
CA LEU A 403 -20.87 13.53 28.85
C LEU A 403 -20.32 13.82 27.45
N TYR A 404 -20.02 15.09 27.15
CA TYR A 404 -19.45 15.50 25.87
C TYR A 404 -18.18 16.33 26.09
N ILE A 405 -17.17 16.09 25.27
CA ILE A 405 -15.94 16.88 25.24
C ILE A 405 -15.93 17.67 23.95
N LEU A 406 -15.72 18.99 24.07
CA LEU A 406 -15.51 19.84 22.91
C LEU A 406 -14.15 19.48 22.29
N PRO A 407 -14.07 19.26 20.96
CA PRO A 407 -12.79 19.38 20.28
C PRO A 407 -12.33 20.84 20.35
N ASP A 408 -11.04 21.05 20.59
CA ASP A 408 -10.40 22.38 20.54
C ASP A 408 -10.57 23.05 19.17
#